data_AF-A0AAE0BM35-F1
#
_entry.id   AF-A0AAE0BM35-F1
#
_cell.length_a   1.000
_cell.length_b   1.000
_cell.length_c   1.000
_cell.angle_alpha   90.00
_cell.angle_beta   90.00
_cell.angle_gamma   90.00
#
_symmetry.space_group_name_H-M   'P 1'
#
loop_
_entity.id
_entity.type
_entity.pdbx_description
1 polymer ?
#
loop_
_entity_poly.entity_id
_entity_poly.type
_entity_poly.pdbx_seq_one_letter_code
_entity_poly.pdbx_strand_id
1 'polypeptide(L)'
;MQQPPGGRLGAAGTGTTAEILNGINFASSNTGWVVGRRGTILKTTDFGITWTPSTYANSNTWYGVSFASEALGWVVGHTRSILFTADGGVSYAPQSHNFNVGDGKIFYAVQALDERTAYVVGDSGAILYTSNAGGSWTIQDSGWVTPLYDVFFVSATR
;
A
#
# COMPACT_ATOMS: atom_id res chain seq x y z
N MET A 1 16.17 -41.60 15.14
CA MET A 1 16.00 -40.32 14.40
C MET A 1 14.52 -40.12 14.16
N GLN A 2 13.88 -39.27 14.98
CA GLN A 2 12.47 -38.89 14.84
C GLN A 2 12.37 -37.74 13.84
N GLN A 3 11.46 -37.84 12.87
CA GLN A 3 11.05 -36.69 12.06
C GLN A 3 10.43 -35.61 12.97
N PRO A 4 10.61 -34.31 12.69
CA PRO A 4 9.86 -33.28 13.39
C PRO A 4 8.37 -33.40 13.02
N PRO A 5 7.44 -33.20 13.97
CA PRO A 5 6.02 -33.26 13.66
C PRO A 5 5.68 -32.15 12.67
N GLY A 6 5.10 -32.54 11.53
CA GLY A 6 4.58 -31.62 10.53
C GLY A 6 3.60 -30.66 11.19
N GLY A 7 4.04 -29.41 11.34
CA GLY A 7 3.19 -28.31 11.76
C GLY A 7 2.07 -28.14 10.74
N ARG A 8 0.89 -28.66 11.08
CA ARG A 8 -0.34 -28.32 10.38
C ARG A 8 -0.46 -26.80 10.45
N LEU A 9 -0.40 -26.12 9.30
CA LEU A 9 -0.82 -24.73 9.18
C LEU A 9 -2.30 -24.71 9.52
N GLY A 10 -2.60 -24.46 10.80
CA GLY A 10 -3.95 -24.30 11.29
C GLY A 10 -4.51 -23.02 10.70
N ALA A 11 -5.41 -23.14 9.74
CA ALA A 11 -6.28 -22.05 9.36
C ALA A 11 -7.19 -21.74 10.55
N ALA A 12 -6.88 -20.69 11.30
CA ALA A 12 -7.81 -20.06 12.24
C ALA A 12 -8.50 -18.91 11.51
N GLY A 13 -9.79 -19.09 11.18
CA GLY A 13 -10.62 -18.07 10.53
C GLY A 13 -10.94 -16.89 11.47
N THR A 14 -11.67 -15.85 11.07
CA THR A 14 -12.37 -15.53 9.82
C THR A 14 -12.38 -14.00 9.69
N GLY A 15 -11.40 -13.45 8.97
CA GLY A 15 -11.38 -12.04 8.55
C GLY A 15 -11.57 -11.89 7.03
N THR A 16 -12.17 -12.89 6.38
CA THR A 16 -12.30 -12.93 4.92
C THR A 16 -13.39 -11.94 4.49
N THR A 17 -12.99 -10.76 4.03
CA THR A 17 -13.80 -10.03 3.07
C THR A 17 -13.95 -10.94 1.84
N ALA A 18 -15.16 -11.14 1.31
CA ALA A 18 -15.39 -11.88 0.05
C ALA A 18 -14.88 -11.10 -1.19
N GLU A 19 -13.89 -10.24 -0.99
CA GLU A 19 -13.44 -9.20 -1.91
C GLU A 19 -12.06 -9.52 -2.45
N ILE A 20 -11.79 -9.03 -3.66
CA ILE A 20 -10.49 -9.19 -4.30
C ILE A 20 -9.47 -8.30 -3.60
N LEU A 21 -8.39 -8.91 -3.14
CA LEU A 21 -7.24 -8.27 -2.52
C LEU A 21 -6.18 -8.03 -3.59
N ASN A 22 -5.57 -6.85 -3.60
CA ASN A 22 -4.65 -6.41 -4.65
C ASN A 22 -3.22 -6.15 -4.15
N GLY A 23 -3.04 -5.76 -2.89
CA GLY A 23 -1.73 -5.40 -2.35
C GLY A 23 -1.55 -5.84 -0.91
N ILE A 24 -0.30 -6.13 -0.53
CA ILE A 24 0.10 -6.52 0.82
C ILE A 24 1.45 -5.92 1.16
N ASN A 25 1.64 -5.48 2.40
CA ASN A 25 2.93 -5.04 2.92
C ASN A 25 3.05 -5.36 4.42
N PHE A 26 4.24 -5.79 4.84
CA PHE A 26 4.59 -5.99 6.23
C PHE A 26 5.69 -4.99 6.62
N ALA A 27 5.43 -4.16 7.64
CA ALA A 27 6.43 -3.24 8.19
C ALA A 27 7.33 -3.91 9.25
N SER A 28 6.87 -5.03 9.81
CA SER A 28 7.63 -5.91 10.68
C SER A 28 7.21 -7.35 10.44
N SER A 29 7.88 -8.32 11.07
CA SER A 29 7.46 -9.73 10.99
C SER A 29 6.05 -9.97 11.55
N ASN A 30 5.57 -9.09 12.43
CA ASN A 30 4.30 -9.26 13.15
C ASN A 30 3.17 -8.40 12.57
N THR A 31 3.50 -7.23 12.03
CA THR A 31 2.51 -6.21 11.64
C THR A 31 2.49 -5.99 10.13
N GLY A 32 1.32 -6.14 9.54
CA GLY A 32 1.12 -5.99 8.10
C GLY A 32 -0.26 -5.48 7.72
N TRP A 33 -0.38 -5.04 6.47
CA TRP A 33 -1.59 -4.49 5.88
C TRP A 33 -1.86 -5.14 4.52
N VAL A 34 -3.14 -5.33 4.24
CA VAL A 34 -3.65 -5.79 2.94
C VAL A 34 -4.67 -4.79 2.44
N VAL A 35 -4.67 -4.51 1.14
CA VAL A 35 -5.61 -3.60 0.49
C VAL A 35 -6.29 -4.25 -0.71
N GLY A 36 -7.50 -3.81 -1.05
CA GLY A 36 -8.29 -4.45 -2.10
C GLY A 36 -9.48 -3.62 -2.61
N ARG A 37 -10.44 -4.33 -3.23
CA ARG A 37 -11.67 -3.73 -3.78
C ARG A 37 -12.63 -3.25 -2.68
N ARG A 38 -13.56 -2.38 -3.08
CA ARG A 38 -14.66 -1.85 -2.24
C ARG A 38 -14.18 -1.24 -0.92
N GLY A 39 -13.04 -0.57 -0.95
CA GLY A 39 -12.44 0.11 0.18
C GLY A 39 -11.73 -0.79 1.17
N THR A 40 -11.53 -2.07 0.84
CA THR A 40 -10.91 -3.04 1.74
C THR A 40 -9.49 -2.60 2.12
N ILE A 41 -9.29 -2.38 3.43
CA ILE A 41 -7.99 -2.23 4.07
C ILE A 41 -8.05 -3.08 5.35
N LEU A 42 -7.15 -4.05 5.48
CA LEU A 42 -7.06 -4.98 6.61
C LEU A 42 -5.69 -4.83 7.28
N LYS A 43 -5.62 -5.03 8.59
CA LYS A 43 -4.38 -5.04 9.37
C LYS A 43 -4.24 -6.33 10.18
N THR A 44 -3.04 -6.88 10.22
CA THR A 44 -2.64 -7.93 11.16
C THR A 44 -1.62 -7.38 12.16
N THR A 45 -1.62 -7.93 13.36
CA THR A 45 -0.60 -7.70 14.41
C THR A 45 -0.20 -9.03 15.07
N ASP A 46 -0.39 -10.14 14.35
CA ASP A 46 -0.17 -11.49 14.83
C ASP A 46 0.37 -12.40 13.71
N PHE A 47 1.38 -11.90 12.97
CA PHE A 47 2.06 -12.64 11.90
C PHE A 47 1.15 -13.06 10.73
N GLY A 48 0.04 -12.35 10.53
CA GLY A 48 -0.94 -12.67 9.49
C GLY A 48 -1.90 -13.80 9.86
N ILE A 49 -1.94 -14.23 11.13
CA ILE A 49 -2.90 -15.25 11.60
C ILE A 49 -4.33 -14.68 11.58
N THR A 50 -4.52 -13.47 12.09
CA THR A 50 -5.81 -12.76 12.05
C THR A 50 -5.68 -11.38 11.40
N TRP A 51 -6.79 -10.92 10.81
CA TRP A 51 -6.87 -9.67 10.07
C TRP A 51 -8.09 -8.87 10.54
N THR A 52 -7.86 -7.64 10.97
CA THR A 52 -8.90 -6.72 11.43
C THR A 52 -9.15 -5.66 10.35
N PRO A 53 -10.41 -5.45 9.91
CA PRO A 53 -10.73 -4.39 8.96
C PRO A 53 -10.49 -2.99 9.53
N SER A 54 -9.97 -2.08 8.70
CA SER A 54 -9.90 -0.66 9.03
C SER A 54 -11.31 -0.04 9.06
N THR A 55 -11.48 0.99 9.90
CA THR A 55 -12.71 1.79 9.98
C THR A 55 -12.79 2.90 8.92
N TYR A 56 -11.75 3.06 8.10
CA TYR A 56 -11.70 4.07 7.06
C TYR A 56 -12.74 3.81 5.95
N ALA A 57 -13.90 4.43 6.09
CA ALA A 57 -15.04 4.23 5.20
C ALA A 57 -14.81 4.87 3.83
N ASN A 58 -14.64 4.02 2.81
CA ASN A 58 -14.58 4.42 1.40
C ASN A 58 -15.03 3.24 0.52
N SER A 59 -15.25 3.46 -0.78
CA SER A 59 -15.59 2.41 -1.75
C SER A 59 -14.54 2.27 -2.87
N ASN A 60 -13.38 2.91 -2.71
CA ASN A 60 -12.34 2.92 -3.71
C ASN A 60 -11.70 1.53 -3.87
N THR A 61 -11.15 1.23 -5.05
CA THR A 61 -10.27 0.06 -5.20
C THR A 61 -8.83 0.48 -4.97
N TRP A 62 -8.22 -0.13 -3.96
CA TRP A 62 -6.81 0.06 -3.62
C TRP A 62 -5.96 -1.00 -4.29
N TYR A 63 -4.82 -0.60 -4.84
CA TYR A 63 -3.93 -1.47 -5.62
C TYR A 63 -2.58 -1.66 -4.93
N GLY A 64 -1.99 -0.57 -4.42
CA GLY A 64 -0.69 -0.59 -3.77
C GLY A 64 -0.75 -0.17 -2.31
N VAL A 65 0.11 -0.76 -1.49
CA VAL A 65 0.32 -0.40 -0.08
C VAL A 65 1.79 -0.55 0.27
N SER A 66 2.34 0.41 1.01
CA SER A 66 3.72 0.34 1.50
C SER A 66 3.88 1.14 2.79
N PHE A 67 4.37 0.48 3.85
CA PHE A 67 4.66 1.09 5.14
C PHE A 67 6.18 1.18 5.34
N ALA A 68 6.65 2.36 5.74
CA ALA A 68 8.05 2.60 6.12
C ALA A 68 8.34 2.17 7.56
N SER A 69 7.31 2.21 8.41
CA SER A 69 7.34 1.76 9.80
C SER A 69 5.95 1.30 10.22
N GLU A 70 5.79 0.76 11.43
CA GLU A 70 4.48 0.31 11.87
C GLU A 70 3.45 1.45 12.03
N ALA A 71 3.92 2.70 12.04
CA ALA A 71 3.09 3.90 12.13
C ALA A 71 2.83 4.57 10.78
N LEU A 72 3.82 4.58 9.88
CA LEU A 72 3.82 5.44 8.69
C LEU A 72 3.75 4.64 7.40
N GLY A 73 2.76 4.95 6.56
CA GLY A 73 2.58 4.25 5.28
C GLY A 73 1.63 4.94 4.32
N TRP A 74 1.67 4.46 3.08
CA TRP A 74 0.87 4.94 1.96
C TRP A 74 0.03 3.82 1.36
N VAL A 75 -1.14 4.20 0.85
CA VAL A 75 -2.04 3.35 0.07
C VAL A 75 -2.40 4.09 -1.22
N VAL A 76 -2.37 3.41 -2.35
CA VAL A 76 -2.68 4.00 -3.66
C VAL A 76 -3.76 3.22 -4.38
N GLY A 77 -4.56 3.92 -5.20
CA GLY A 77 -5.79 3.34 -5.75
C GLY A 77 -6.31 3.98 -7.02
N HIS A 78 -7.53 3.57 -7.37
CA HIS A 78 -8.29 4.12 -8.48
C HIS A 78 -8.54 5.63 -8.30
N THR A 79 -8.83 6.33 -9.39
CA THR A 79 -8.98 7.79 -9.44
C THR A 79 -7.75 8.57 -8.96
N ARG A 80 -6.54 8.02 -9.16
CA ARG A 80 -5.26 8.60 -8.73
C ARG A 80 -5.23 8.88 -7.23
N SER A 81 -5.90 8.04 -6.43
CA SER A 81 -5.96 8.28 -5.00
C SER A 81 -4.66 7.90 -4.32
N ILE A 82 -4.21 8.76 -3.41
CA ILE A 82 -3.11 8.50 -2.48
C ILE A 82 -3.65 8.77 -1.07
N LEU A 83 -3.51 7.78 -0.19
CA LEU A 83 -3.73 7.93 1.24
C LEU A 83 -2.39 7.84 1.97
N PHE A 84 -2.31 8.53 3.08
CA PHE A 84 -1.22 8.43 4.04
C PHE A 84 -1.76 8.21 5.45
N THR A 85 -1.06 7.42 6.24
CA THR A 85 -1.33 7.24 7.66
C THR A 85 -0.07 7.52 8.46
N ALA A 86 -0.24 8.11 9.65
CA ALA A 86 0.82 8.36 10.62
C ALA A 86 0.58 7.65 11.96
N ASP A 87 -0.44 6.80 12.02
CA ASP A 87 -0.90 6.09 13.23
C ASP A 87 -1.12 4.59 12.97
N GLY A 88 -0.44 4.03 11.97
CA GLY A 88 -0.47 2.60 11.67
C GLY A 88 -1.80 2.14 11.09
N GLY A 89 -2.49 3.01 10.37
CA GLY A 89 -3.76 2.73 9.70
C GLY A 89 -4.99 2.81 10.61
N VAL A 90 -4.87 3.48 11.77
CA VAL A 90 -6.02 3.85 12.60
C VAL A 90 -6.83 4.95 11.90
N SER A 91 -6.15 5.90 11.25
CA SER A 91 -6.73 6.91 10.38
C SER A 91 -5.90 7.09 9.10
N TYR A 92 -6.56 7.62 8.05
CA TYR A 92 -5.93 7.91 6.77
C TYR A 92 -6.28 9.33 6.31
N ALA A 93 -5.25 10.05 5.86
CA ALA A 93 -5.35 11.36 5.25
C ALA A 93 -5.20 11.24 3.72
N PRO A 94 -6.20 11.65 2.92
CA PRO A 94 -6.04 11.79 1.47
C PRO A 94 -4.99 12.84 1.14
N GLN A 95 -4.13 12.54 0.16
CA GLN A 95 -3.07 13.44 -0.27
C GLN A 95 -3.38 14.06 -1.63
N SER A 96 -3.19 15.38 -1.73
CA SER A 96 -3.36 16.12 -2.97
C SER A 96 -2.07 16.11 -3.79
N HIS A 97 -2.23 16.09 -5.11
CA HIS A 97 -1.15 16.22 -6.09
C HIS A 97 -1.67 16.91 -7.35
N ASN A 98 -0.76 17.35 -8.23
CA ASN A 98 -1.10 18.04 -9.47
C ASN A 98 -1.01 17.15 -10.74
N PHE A 99 -0.95 15.82 -10.60
CA PHE A 99 -0.95 14.89 -11.73
C PHE A 99 -2.32 14.84 -12.43
N ASN A 100 -2.46 15.62 -13.51
CA ASN A 100 -3.72 15.90 -14.19
C ASN A 100 -3.83 15.15 -15.53
N VAL A 101 -4.35 13.92 -15.49
CA VAL A 101 -4.43 13.02 -16.66
C VAL A 101 -5.81 12.40 -16.83
N GLY A 102 -6.86 13.22 -16.92
CA GLY A 102 -8.23 12.74 -17.07
C GLY A 102 -8.73 11.86 -15.91
N ASP A 103 -10.01 11.49 -15.97
CA ASP A 103 -10.66 10.74 -14.91
C ASP A 103 -10.43 9.23 -15.01
N GLY A 104 -10.61 8.55 -13.88
CA GLY A 104 -10.54 7.07 -13.82
C GLY A 104 -9.14 6.47 -13.87
N LYS A 105 -8.06 7.28 -13.89
CA LYS A 105 -6.69 6.75 -13.86
C LYS A 105 -6.34 6.10 -12.53
N ILE A 106 -5.46 5.12 -12.59
CA ILE A 106 -5.08 4.28 -11.46
C ILE A 106 -3.62 4.55 -11.09
N PHE A 107 -3.35 4.65 -9.79
CA PHE A 107 -2.02 4.42 -9.24
C PHE A 107 -1.93 2.97 -8.78
N TYR A 108 -0.98 2.23 -9.35
CA TYR A 108 -0.88 0.77 -9.21
C TYR A 108 0.01 0.37 -8.04
N ALA A 109 1.14 1.05 -7.86
CA ALA A 109 2.12 0.72 -6.85
C ALA A 109 2.65 1.96 -6.13
N VAL A 110 3.07 1.73 -4.89
CA VAL A 110 3.76 2.70 -4.07
C VAL A 110 4.91 2.00 -3.37
N GLN A 111 6.05 2.66 -3.27
CA GLN A 111 7.14 2.23 -2.41
C GLN A 111 7.56 3.35 -1.48
N ALA A 112 7.42 3.09 -0.19
CA ALA A 112 8.05 3.88 0.85
C ALA A 112 9.53 3.47 0.95
N LEU A 113 10.42 4.46 0.91
CA LEU A 113 11.86 4.26 1.14
C LEU A 113 12.21 4.54 2.61
N ASP A 114 11.53 5.51 3.19
CA ASP A 114 11.60 5.87 4.59
C ASP A 114 10.28 6.58 4.99
N GLU A 115 10.21 7.06 6.22
CA GLU A 115 9.03 7.72 6.80
C GLU A 115 8.60 9.02 6.10
N ARG A 116 9.45 9.58 5.24
CA ARG A 116 9.22 10.84 4.52
C ARG A 116 9.25 10.67 3.02
N THR A 117 9.93 9.64 2.52
CA THR A 117 10.25 9.46 1.12
C THR A 117 9.46 8.30 0.53
N ALA A 118 8.70 8.59 -0.53
CA ALA A 118 7.95 7.57 -1.26
C ALA A 118 7.83 7.89 -2.75
N TYR A 119 7.65 6.83 -3.55
CA TYR A 119 7.38 6.90 -4.98
C TYR A 119 6.07 6.19 -5.30
N VAL A 120 5.25 6.81 -6.15
CA VAL A 120 3.99 6.27 -6.66
C VAL A 120 4.08 6.15 -8.17
N VAL A 121 3.62 5.03 -8.72
CA VAL A 121 3.55 4.78 -10.15
C VAL A 121 2.17 4.35 -10.61
N GLY A 122 1.83 4.62 -11.87
CA GLY A 122 0.50 4.33 -12.39
C GLY A 122 0.29 4.57 -13.87
N ASP A 123 -0.98 4.70 -14.23
CA ASP A 123 -1.43 5.04 -15.58
C ASP A 123 -0.79 6.31 -16.14
N SER A 124 -0.74 6.41 -17.47
CA SER A 124 -0.21 7.59 -18.18
C SER A 124 1.27 7.87 -17.87
N GLY A 125 2.05 6.82 -17.61
CA GLY A 125 3.46 6.93 -17.24
C GLY A 125 3.71 7.67 -15.94
N ALA A 126 2.75 7.63 -15.01
CA ALA A 126 2.84 8.39 -13.77
C ALA A 126 4.06 7.97 -12.95
N ILE A 127 4.87 8.94 -12.56
CA ILE A 127 5.85 8.82 -11.49
C ILE A 127 5.68 10.04 -10.59
N LEU A 128 5.24 9.82 -9.35
CA LEU A 128 5.14 10.86 -8.33
C LEU A 128 6.13 10.54 -7.21
N TYR A 129 6.82 11.57 -6.74
CA TYR A 129 7.81 11.50 -5.68
C TYR A 129 7.44 12.44 -4.52
N THR A 130 7.67 12.01 -3.29
CA THR A 130 7.64 12.89 -2.12
C THR A 130 8.88 12.70 -1.25
N SER A 131 9.27 13.75 -0.54
CA SER A 131 10.34 13.76 0.49
C SER A 131 9.88 14.35 1.83
N ASN A 132 8.59 14.67 1.93
CA ASN A 132 7.98 15.34 3.09
C ASN A 132 6.67 14.64 3.49
N ALA A 133 6.69 13.32 3.41
CA ALA A 133 5.60 12.43 3.73
C ALA A 133 4.29 12.73 2.97
N GLY A 134 4.41 13.24 1.74
CA GLY A 134 3.29 13.62 0.88
C GLY A 134 2.61 14.95 1.24
N GLY A 135 3.29 15.81 2.02
CA GLY A 135 2.93 17.24 2.11
C GLY A 135 2.98 17.92 0.74
N SER A 136 3.83 17.42 -0.16
CA SER A 136 3.80 17.73 -1.59
C SER A 136 4.32 16.55 -2.41
N TRP A 137 3.82 16.43 -3.65
CA TRP A 137 4.26 15.44 -4.62
C TRP A 137 4.86 16.13 -5.85
N THR A 138 6.05 15.70 -6.26
CA THR A 138 6.72 16.12 -7.49
C THR A 138 6.49 15.07 -8.57
N ILE A 139 5.99 15.49 -9.73
CA ILE A 139 5.85 14.62 -10.91
C ILE A 139 7.20 14.50 -11.60
N GLN A 140 7.61 13.27 -11.89
CA GLN A 140 8.82 12.98 -12.66
C GLN A 140 8.43 12.51 -14.06
N ASP A 141 9.21 12.91 -15.06
CA ASP A 141 9.02 12.46 -16.43
C ASP A 141 9.52 11.02 -16.55
N SER A 142 8.62 10.11 -16.95
CA SER A 142 8.98 8.72 -17.23
C SER A 142 9.48 8.53 -18.65
N GLY A 143 9.24 9.49 -19.56
CA GLY A 143 9.44 9.35 -21.00
C GLY A 143 8.39 8.50 -21.71
N TRP A 144 7.35 8.04 -21.01
CA TRP A 144 6.32 7.15 -21.55
C TRP A 144 4.92 7.62 -21.13
N VAL A 145 3.91 7.21 -21.90
CA VAL A 145 2.48 7.40 -21.55
C VAL A 145 1.79 6.08 -21.22
N THR A 146 2.52 4.97 -21.28
CA THR A 146 2.00 3.66 -20.93
C THR A 146 1.93 3.49 -19.41
N PRO A 147 1.00 2.67 -18.89
CA PRO A 147 0.93 2.40 -17.46
C PRO A 147 2.23 1.80 -16.91
N LEU A 148 2.63 2.27 -15.73
CA LEU A 148 3.66 1.68 -14.90
C LEU A 148 2.98 0.92 -13.76
N TYR A 149 3.20 -0.39 -13.70
CA TYR A 149 2.47 -1.28 -12.78
C TYR A 149 3.15 -1.50 -11.44
N ASP A 150 4.47 -1.34 -11.38
CA ASP A 150 5.25 -1.64 -10.18
C ASP A 150 6.45 -0.72 -10.05
N VAL A 151 6.91 -0.53 -8.82
CA VAL A 151 8.11 0.24 -8.47
C VAL A 151 8.86 -0.48 -7.37
N PHE A 152 10.14 -0.73 -7.62
CA PHE A 152 11.04 -1.30 -6.63
C PHE A 152 12.41 -0.60 -6.67
N PHE A 153 12.87 -0.15 -5.51
CA PHE A 153 14.23 0.30 -5.26
C PHE A 153 15.00 -0.83 -4.57
N VAL A 154 16.05 -1.31 -5.22
CA VAL A 154 17.10 -2.10 -4.57
C VAL A 154 17.80 -1.18 -3.56
N SER A 155 17.97 -1.60 -2.31
CA SER A 155 18.50 -0.74 -1.24
C SER A 155 19.78 -0.01 -1.69
N ALA A 156 19.88 1.29 -1.39
CA ALA A 156 21.16 1.96 -1.27
C ALA A 156 21.76 1.63 0.10
N THR A 157 22.31 0.43 0.26
CA THR A 157 23.36 0.26 1.26
C THR A 157 24.58 1.03 0.77
N ARG A 158 24.88 2.14 1.43
CA ARG A 158 26.25 2.59 1.62
C ARG A 158 26.59 2.45 3.09
#